data_AF-A0A4R1BF11-F1
#
_entry.id   AF-A0A4R1BF11-F1
#
_cell.length_a   1.000
_cell.length_b   1.000
_cell.length_c   1.000
_cell.angle_alpha   90.00
_cell.angle_beta   90.00
_cell.angle_gamma   90.00
#
_symmetry.space_group_name_H-M   'P 1'
#
loop_
_entity.id
_entity.type
_entity.pdbx_description
1 polymer ?
#
loop_
_entity_poly.entity_id
_entity_poly.type
_entity_poly.pdbx_seq_one_letter_code
_entity_poly.pdbx_strand_id
1 'polypeptide(L)'
;MNEVGDIRELERRLEELERLAASMDEAGLSELPGLLERTVELLKELNSAVDDRLSSAERAVTELDELLDGVDLESFDEELKEQE
;
A
#
# COMPACT_ATOMS: atom_id res chain seq x y z
N MET A 1 -5.85 -6.89 -11.43
CA MET A 1 -4.53 -6.56 -10.87
C MET A 1 -4.11 -7.71 -9.96
N ASN A 2 -2.83 -8.09 -9.97
CA ASN A 2 -2.34 -9.20 -9.15
C ASN A 2 -1.71 -8.59 -7.90
N GLU A 3 -2.52 -8.35 -6.86
CA GLU A 3 -2.10 -7.66 -5.62
C GLU A 3 -0.86 -8.29 -4.98
N VAL A 4 -0.68 -9.60 -5.12
CA VAL A 4 0.50 -10.34 -4.63
C VAL A 4 1.75 -10.02 -5.44
N GLY A 5 1.61 -9.74 -6.74
CA GLY A 5 2.71 -9.26 -7.59
C GLY A 5 3.12 -7.83 -7.22
N ASP A 6 2.16 -6.97 -6.92
CA ASP A 6 2.39 -5.56 -6.62
C ASP A 6 3.05 -5.36 -5.24
N ILE A 7 2.69 -6.18 -4.24
CA ILE A 7 3.36 -6.18 -2.92
C ILE A 7 4.82 -6.62 -3.05
N ARG A 8 5.10 -7.70 -3.78
CA ARG A 8 6.47 -8.20 -3.96
C ARG A 8 7.38 -7.19 -4.64
N GLU A 9 6.83 -6.41 -5.57
CA GLU A 9 7.58 -5.34 -6.23
C GLU A 9 7.89 -4.18 -5.28
N LEU A 10 6.96 -3.82 -4.38
CA LEU A 10 7.23 -2.85 -3.30
C LEU A 10 8.31 -3.36 -2.34
N GLU A 11 8.25 -4.63 -1.93
CA GLU A 11 9.26 -5.26 -1.08
C GLU A 11 10.64 -5.23 -1.74
N ARG A 12 10.72 -5.57 -3.03
CA ARG A 12 11.97 -5.51 -3.81
C ARG A 12 12.56 -4.09 -3.86
N ARG A 13 11.71 -3.08 -4.05
CA ARG A 13 12.14 -1.67 -4.07
C ARG A 13 12.58 -1.18 -2.70
N LEU A 14 11.93 -1.66 -1.64
CA LEU A 14 12.34 -1.38 -0.27
C LEU A 14 13.73 -1.97 0.03
N GLU A 15 13.98 -3.22 -0.37
CA GLU A 15 15.32 -3.81 -0.25
C GLU A 15 16.39 -3.02 -1.02
N GLU A 16 16.06 -2.49 -2.21
CA GLU A 16 16.97 -1.64 -2.98
C GLU A 16 17.28 -0.34 -2.23
N LEU A 17 16.28 0.25 -1.58
CA LEU A 17 16.43 1.44 -0.74
C LEU A 17 17.31 1.16 0.48
N GLU A 18 17.12 0.03 1.16
CA GLU A 18 17.94 -0.37 2.31
C GLU A 18 19.40 -0.57 1.92
N ARG A 19 19.66 -1.17 0.75
CA ARG A 19 21.03 -1.32 0.21
C ARG A 19 21.65 0.03 -0.12
N LEU A 20 20.89 0.96 -0.68
CA LEU A 20 21.38 2.31 -0.95
C LEU A 20 21.70 3.06 0.34
N ALA A 21 20.86 2.98 1.36
CA ALA A 21 21.12 3.57 2.67
C ALA A 21 22.41 3.01 3.29
N ALA A 22 22.61 1.69 3.24
CA ALA A 22 23.86 1.07 3.69
C ALA A 22 25.08 1.57 2.89
N SER A 23 24.94 1.74 1.57
CA SER A 23 26.03 2.27 0.74
C SER A 23 26.38 3.73 1.04
N MET A 24 25.42 4.53 1.51
CA MET A 24 25.66 5.94 1.88
C MET A 24 26.51 6.07 3.15
N ASP A 25 26.37 5.16 4.10
CA ASP A 25 27.20 5.13 5.32
C ASP A 25 28.68 4.87 5.00
N GLU A 26 28.95 4.18 3.88
CA GLU A 26 30.29 3.84 3.41
C GLU A 26 30.83 4.80 2.32
N ALA A 27 29.97 5.64 1.75
CA ALA A 27 30.28 6.46 0.58
C ALA A 27 31.12 7.71 0.90
N GLY A 28 32.02 8.04 -0.02
CA GLY A 28 32.73 9.32 0.01
C GLY A 28 31.82 10.50 -0.39
N LEU A 29 32.21 11.72 0.00
CA LEU A 29 31.45 12.96 -0.32
C LEU A 29 31.20 13.18 -1.82
N SER A 30 32.04 12.62 -2.71
CA SER A 30 31.86 12.71 -4.16
C SER A 30 30.79 11.77 -4.73
N GLU A 31 30.45 10.70 -4.01
CA GLU A 31 29.50 9.66 -4.45
C GLU A 31 28.11 9.87 -3.82
N LEU A 32 28.08 10.53 -2.65
CA LEU A 32 26.87 10.82 -1.88
C LEU A 32 25.75 11.51 -2.70
N PRO A 33 26.02 12.52 -3.56
CA PRO A 33 24.96 13.20 -4.31
C PRO A 33 24.21 12.27 -5.27
N GLY A 34 24.92 11.37 -5.96
CA GLY A 34 24.32 10.42 -6.89
C GLY A 34 23.52 9.34 -6.16
N LEU A 35 24.01 8.87 -5.01
CA LEU A 35 23.25 7.96 -4.14
C LEU A 35 21.97 8.63 -3.62
N LEU A 36 22.05 9.89 -3.19
CA LEU A 36 20.90 10.64 -2.69
C LEU A 36 19.84 10.87 -3.77
N GLU A 37 20.26 11.21 -4.99
CA GLU A 37 19.35 11.32 -6.14
C GLU A 37 18.61 10.00 -6.39
N ARG A 38 19.33 8.89 -6.43
CA ARG A 38 18.74 7.56 -6.61
C ARG A 38 17.78 7.17 -5.49
N THR A 39 18.12 7.46 -4.24
CA THR A 39 17.25 7.21 -3.08
C THR A 39 15.96 8.04 -3.16
N VAL A 40 16.05 9.31 -3.55
CA VAL A 40 14.87 10.17 -3.71
C VAL A 40 13.94 9.67 -4.83
N GLU A 41 14.50 9.17 -5.95
CA GLU A 41 13.71 8.55 -7.01
C GLU A 41 12.95 7.32 -6.51
N LEU A 42 13.65 6.39 -5.84
CA LEU A 42 13.01 5.18 -5.28
C LEU A 42 11.94 5.51 -4.24
N LEU A 43 12.16 6.52 -3.40
CA LEU A 43 11.14 6.97 -2.44
C LEU A 43 9.90 7.54 -3.14
N LYS A 44 10.06 8.30 -4.21
CA LYS A 44 8.92 8.81 -5.01
C LYS A 44 8.12 7.67 -5.62
N GLU A 45 8.81 6.68 -6.17
CA GLU A 45 8.18 5.50 -6.75
C GLU A 45 7.40 4.69 -5.71
N LEU A 46 8.02 4.43 -4.55
CA LEU A 46 7.36 3.74 -3.43
C LEU A 46 6.14 4.52 -2.94
N ASN A 47 6.25 5.84 -2.79
CA ASN A 47 5.17 6.70 -2.33
C ASN A 47 3.98 6.66 -3.31
N SER A 48 4.23 6.84 -4.61
CA SER A 48 3.18 6.75 -5.64
C SER A 48 2.47 5.40 -5.62
N ALA A 49 3.22 4.31 -5.50
CA ALA A 49 2.63 2.97 -5.47
C ALA A 49 1.81 2.70 -4.18
N VAL A 50 2.19 3.29 -3.05
CA VAL A 50 1.39 3.24 -1.82
C VAL A 50 0.10 4.04 -1.97
N ASP A 51 0.17 5.25 -2.52
CA ASP A 51 -1.00 6.12 -2.74
C ASP A 51 -2.03 5.48 -3.69
N ASP A 52 -1.56 4.84 -4.77
CA ASP A 52 -2.44 4.11 -5.70
C ASP A 52 -3.18 2.96 -5.01
N ARG A 53 -2.48 2.23 -4.13
CA ARG A 53 -3.07 1.10 -3.39
C ARG A 53 -4.04 1.59 -2.32
N LEU A 54 -3.70 2.66 -1.61
CA LEU A 54 -4.61 3.28 -0.64
C LEU A 54 -5.90 3.76 -1.32
N SER A 55 -5.76 4.46 -2.44
CA SER A 55 -6.90 4.90 -3.25
C SER A 55 -7.76 3.74 -3.73
N SER A 56 -7.15 2.60 -4.08
CA SER A 56 -7.88 1.38 -4.45
C SER A 56 -8.62 0.77 -3.27
N ALA A 57 -8.00 0.73 -2.09
CA ALA A 57 -8.62 0.22 -0.88
C ALA A 57 -9.78 1.11 -0.42
N GLU A 58 -9.64 2.42 -0.48
CA GLU A 58 -10.71 3.39 -0.18
C GLU A 58 -11.93 3.17 -1.10
N ARG A 59 -11.72 2.99 -2.41
CA ARG A 59 -12.80 2.67 -3.34
C ARG A 59 -13.49 1.36 -2.99
N ALA A 60 -12.74 0.32 -2.68
CA ALA A 60 -13.30 -0.98 -2.30
C ALA A 60 -14.14 -0.88 -1.01
N VAL A 61 -13.72 -0.06 -0.04
CA VAL A 61 -14.48 0.21 1.18
C VAL A 61 -15.77 0.97 0.85
N THR A 62 -15.71 2.00 0.01
CA THR A 62 -16.91 2.73 -0.42
C THR A 62 -17.89 1.83 -1.16
N GLU A 63 -17.41 0.97 -2.07
CA GLU A 63 -18.27 0.00 -2.77
C GLU A 63 -18.90 -1.00 -1.79
N LEU A 64 -18.16 -1.42 -0.75
CA LEU A 64 -18.71 -2.30 0.29
C LEU A 64 -19.78 -1.59 1.13
N ASP A 65 -19.54 -0.34 1.51
CA ASP A 65 -20.52 0.48 2.25
C ASP A 65 -21.80 0.66 1.43
N GLU A 66 -21.69 0.98 0.13
CA GLU A 66 -22.85 1.10 -0.78
C GLU A 66 -23.63 -0.22 -0.91
N LEU A 67 -22.94 -1.36 -0.93
CA LEU A 67 -23.59 -2.67 -0.95
C LEU A 67 -24.32 -2.96 0.37
N LEU A 68 -23.74 -2.59 1.51
CA LEU A 68 -24.33 -2.81 2.83
C LEU A 68 -25.52 -1.89 3.09
N ASP A 69 -25.48 -0.63 2.64
CA ASP A 69 -26.62 0.30 2.71
C ASP A 69 -27.85 -0.21 1.93
N GLY A 70 -27.64 -1.05 0.92
CA GLY A 70 -28.70 -1.69 0.14
C GLY A 70 -29.30 -2.95 0.80
N VAL A 71 -28.74 -3.43 1.91
CA VAL A 71 -29.20 -4.64 2.60
C VAL A 71 -29.95 -4.25 3.88
N ASP A 72 -31.21 -4.64 3.97
CA ASP A 72 -32.00 -4.52 5.20
C ASP A 72 -31.60 -5.62 6.19
N LEU A 73 -30.55 -5.34 6.98
CA LEU A 73 -30.05 -6.22 8.03
C LEU A 73 -30.99 -6.30 9.25
N GLU A 74 -31.96 -5.40 9.36
CA GLU A 74 -32.91 -5.36 10.49
C GLU A 74 -33.84 -6.59 10.45
N SER A 75 -34.27 -6.99 9.24
CA SER A 75 -35.02 -8.23 9.03
C SER A 75 -34.26 -9.51 9.40
N PHE A 76 -32.94 -9.50 9.21
CA PHE A 76 -32.07 -10.63 9.56
C PHE A 76 -31.89 -10.75 11.08
N ASP A 77 -31.75 -9.62 11.78
CA ASP A 77 -31.66 -9.55 13.24
C ASP A 77 -32.98 -9.96 13.93
N GLU A 78 -34.13 -9.72 13.30
CA GLU A 78 -35.44 -10.20 13.77
C GLU A 78 -35.58 -11.71 13.62
N GLU A 79 -35.23 -12.28 12.46
CA GLU A 79 -35.25 -13.73 12.23
C GLU A 79 -34.28 -14.48 13.15
N LEU A 80 -33.13 -13.87 13.51
CA LEU A 80 -32.17 -14.47 14.44
C LEU A 80 -32.73 -14.55 15.87
N LYS A 81 -33.47 -13.53 16.32
CA LYS A 81 -34.11 -13.49 17.65
C LYS A 81 -35.28 -14.45 17.78
N GLU A 82 -35.95 -14.80 16.68
CA GLU A 82 -37.04 -15.79 16.70
C GLU A 82 -36.52 -17.25 16.84
N GLN A 83 -35.22 -17.50 16.64
CA GLN A 83 -34.61 -18.82 16.79
C GLN A 83 -33.90 -19.06 18.15
N GLU A 84 -33.85 -18.05 19.02
CA GLU A 84 -33.38 -18.17 20.42
C GLU A 84 -34.54 -18.41 21.42
#